data_AF-A0A2A3ACI8-F1
#
_entry.id   AF-A0A2A3ACI8-F1
#
_cell.length_a   1.000
_cell.length_b   1.000
_cell.length_c   1.000
_cell.angle_alpha   90.00
_cell.angle_beta   90.00
_cell.angle_gamma   90.00
#
_symmetry.space_group_name_H-M   'P 1'
#
loop_
_entity.id
_entity.type
_entity.pdbx_description
1 polymer ?
#
loop_
_entity_poly.entity_id
_entity_poly.type
_entity_poly.pdbx_seq_one_letter_code
_entity_poly.pdbx_strand_id
1 'polypeptide(L)'
;MSKKRNRKNRQDQAGPVGAASSDAVGLIEGTWHTDTGTVQLEHDQYVPGAWVLRVNGVPSSHIVPDRPDQLEFEYMRWFTALAEEHIDRHLDPTTLRILHLGGGACSMARYLAWRYPDARQVVVELDAALTRLVREWLDLPRAPLLRIRAGEAREVTESLHKSSREVILRDVFAGEQTPGHLRTVEFVRHVDRVLTPDGIYLMNVGDTRNLKGTRAELAALLEVFEHVGAVADAAMLKGRRYGNVVLVASHAPLPEPGSAAGAALAKELLGGPLPAQYKDTEWCRQLVAETRPWNDKQADQMPAVGTITGA
;
A
#
# COMPACT_ATOMS: atom_id res chain seq x y z
N MET A 1 20.19 -29.24 -37.52
CA MET A 1 19.18 -28.29 -38.05
C MET A 1 18.44 -27.66 -36.88
N SER A 2 18.83 -26.44 -36.52
CA SER A 2 18.34 -25.69 -35.36
C SER A 2 17.48 -24.53 -35.85
N LYS A 3 16.27 -24.37 -35.32
CA LYS A 3 15.41 -23.19 -35.57
C LYS A 3 15.25 -22.41 -34.26
N LYS A 4 16.14 -21.43 -34.07
CA LYS A 4 15.97 -20.33 -33.11
C LYS A 4 14.74 -19.49 -33.51
N ARG A 5 13.75 -19.40 -32.62
CA ARG A 5 12.65 -18.43 -32.74
C ARG A 5 13.09 -17.12 -32.08
N ASN A 6 13.21 -16.09 -32.90
CA ASN A 6 13.62 -14.75 -32.53
C ASN A 6 12.44 -14.01 -31.85
N ARG A 7 12.55 -13.68 -30.56
CA ARG A 7 11.61 -12.78 -29.85
C ARG A 7 12.00 -11.35 -30.19
N LYS A 8 11.16 -10.65 -30.95
CA LYS A 8 11.34 -9.24 -31.33
C LYS A 8 10.82 -8.35 -30.20
N ASN A 9 11.66 -7.42 -29.74
CA ASN A 9 11.33 -6.33 -28.81
C ASN A 9 10.06 -5.60 -29.21
N ARG A 10 9.10 -5.48 -28.28
CA ARG A 10 8.05 -4.47 -28.28
C ARG A 10 8.39 -3.44 -27.20
N GLN A 11 9.31 -2.55 -27.53
CA GLN A 11 9.40 -1.21 -26.94
C GLN A 11 9.12 -0.24 -28.09
N ASP A 12 8.46 0.88 -27.76
CA ASP A 12 8.09 2.00 -28.65
C ASP A 12 6.78 1.87 -29.43
N GLN A 13 5.65 2.03 -28.74
CA GLN A 13 4.49 2.77 -29.26
C GLN A 13 3.84 3.57 -28.12
N ALA A 14 4.45 4.71 -27.76
CA ALA A 14 3.76 5.76 -27.04
C ALA A 14 2.90 6.54 -28.06
N GLY A 15 1.58 6.35 -27.99
CA GLY A 15 0.62 7.18 -28.72
C GLY A 15 0.58 8.61 -28.17
N PRO A 16 -0.02 9.57 -28.89
CA PRO A 16 -0.01 10.97 -28.50
C PRO A 16 -0.72 11.16 -27.16
N VAL A 17 -0.12 11.94 -26.27
CA VAL A 17 -0.69 12.37 -24.99
C VAL A 17 -1.89 13.26 -25.29
N GLY A 18 -3.10 12.69 -25.23
CA GLY A 18 -4.34 13.45 -25.25
C GLY A 18 -4.46 14.28 -23.97
N ALA A 19 -4.96 15.51 -24.09
CA ALA A 19 -5.33 16.33 -22.94
C ALA A 19 -6.30 15.52 -22.05
N ALA A 20 -5.98 15.41 -20.75
CA ALA A 20 -6.86 14.79 -19.77
C ALA A 20 -8.22 15.50 -19.83
N SER A 21 -9.28 14.76 -20.15
CA SER A 21 -10.62 15.34 -20.05
C SER A 21 -11.00 15.31 -18.57
N SER A 22 -11.40 16.45 -18.03
CA SER A 22 -11.88 16.59 -16.64
C SER A 22 -13.17 15.83 -16.34
N ASP A 23 -13.76 15.19 -17.35
CA ASP A 23 -15.16 14.77 -17.35
C ASP A 23 -15.30 13.27 -17.06
N ALA A 24 -14.53 12.78 -16.08
CA ALA A 24 -14.89 11.51 -15.45
C ALA A 24 -16.26 11.69 -14.79
N VAL A 25 -17.25 11.01 -15.36
CA VAL A 25 -18.66 11.10 -14.98
C VAL A 25 -18.83 10.66 -13.53
N GLY A 26 -18.75 11.60 -12.58
CA GLY A 26 -19.00 11.34 -11.16
C GLY A 26 -18.20 12.17 -10.16
N LEU A 27 -17.03 12.72 -10.53
CA LEU A 27 -16.23 13.54 -9.62
C LEU A 27 -16.79 14.97 -9.57
N ILE A 28 -17.28 15.37 -8.40
CA ILE A 28 -17.82 16.70 -8.14
C ILE A 28 -17.11 17.21 -6.88
N GLU A 29 -16.65 18.45 -6.87
CA GLU A 29 -16.08 19.04 -5.66
C GLU A 29 -17.13 19.08 -4.54
N GLY A 30 -16.75 18.64 -3.33
CA GLY A 30 -17.71 18.55 -2.25
C GLY A 30 -17.16 18.01 -0.94
N THR A 31 -18.02 18.06 0.08
CA THR A 31 -17.78 17.47 1.39
C THR A 31 -18.96 16.57 1.73
N TRP A 32 -18.67 15.36 2.19
CA TRP A 32 -19.64 14.38 2.65
C TRP A 32 -19.35 13.98 4.09
N HIS A 33 -20.42 13.80 4.86
CA HIS A 33 -20.34 13.11 6.14
C HIS A 33 -20.40 11.61 5.91
N THR A 34 -19.53 10.92 6.63
CA THR A 34 -19.26 9.50 6.48
C THR A 34 -19.25 8.83 7.86
N ASP A 35 -19.17 7.50 7.90
CA ASP A 35 -19.31 6.74 9.16
C ASP A 35 -18.18 7.06 10.14
N THR A 36 -17.03 7.51 9.64
CA THR A 36 -15.80 7.78 10.40
C THR A 36 -15.40 9.26 10.41
N GLY A 37 -16.25 10.15 9.91
CA GLY A 37 -16.05 11.60 9.95
C GLY A 37 -16.39 12.30 8.64
N THR A 38 -15.48 13.10 8.09
CA THR A 38 -15.69 13.85 6.85
C THR A 38 -14.79 13.40 5.73
N VAL A 39 -15.34 13.38 4.52
CA VAL A 39 -14.60 13.16 3.29
C VAL A 39 -14.77 14.38 2.40
N GLN A 40 -13.67 14.91 1.89
CA GLN A 40 -13.67 16.06 0.98
C GLN A 40 -12.97 15.66 -0.31
N LEU A 41 -13.57 16.04 -1.43
CA LEU A 41 -13.00 15.85 -2.76
C LEU A 41 -12.81 17.23 -3.37
N GLU A 42 -11.58 17.55 -3.74
CA GLU A 42 -11.16 18.88 -4.23
C GLU A 42 -10.37 18.73 -5.53
N HIS A 43 -10.46 19.70 -6.42
CA HIS A 43 -9.54 19.75 -7.56
C HIS A 43 -8.11 20.01 -7.11
N ASP A 44 -7.15 19.31 -7.73
CA ASP A 44 -5.75 19.68 -7.61
C ASP A 44 -5.50 20.96 -8.44
N GLN A 45 -5.00 22.00 -7.78
CA GLN A 45 -4.75 23.30 -8.42
C GLN A 45 -3.45 23.32 -9.25
N TYR A 46 -2.59 22.32 -9.07
CA TYR A 46 -1.27 22.23 -9.68
C TYR A 46 -1.21 21.15 -10.77
N VAL A 47 -2.02 20.10 -10.66
CA VAL A 47 -2.09 19.00 -11.63
C VAL A 47 -3.43 19.01 -12.38
N PRO A 48 -3.47 19.49 -13.64
CA PRO A 48 -4.71 19.57 -14.41
C PRO A 48 -5.46 18.24 -14.51
N GLY A 49 -6.75 18.26 -14.17
CA GLY A 49 -7.63 17.09 -14.23
C GLY A 49 -7.48 16.12 -13.06
N ALA A 50 -6.61 16.43 -12.10
CA ALA A 50 -6.45 15.63 -10.90
C ALA A 50 -7.30 16.13 -9.73
N TRP A 51 -7.51 15.22 -8.78
CA TRP A 51 -8.35 15.41 -7.61
C TRP A 51 -7.64 14.93 -6.36
N VAL A 52 -7.83 15.65 -5.26
CA VAL A 52 -7.36 15.27 -3.93
C VAL A 52 -8.55 14.82 -3.10
N LEU A 53 -8.47 13.59 -2.59
CA LEU A 53 -9.37 13.08 -1.56
C LEU A 53 -8.75 13.35 -0.18
N ARG A 54 -9.47 14.08 0.67
CA ARG A 54 -9.14 14.26 2.09
C ARG A 54 -10.10 13.48 2.96
N VAL A 55 -9.57 12.78 3.94
CA VAL A 55 -10.36 12.14 4.99
C VAL A 55 -10.03 12.85 6.30
N ASN A 56 -11.03 13.40 6.97
CA ASN A 56 -10.89 14.18 8.20
C ASN A 56 -9.85 15.32 8.07
N GLY A 57 -9.83 15.99 6.91
CA GLY A 57 -8.92 17.09 6.58
C GLY A 57 -7.52 16.67 6.10
N VAL A 58 -7.17 15.38 6.23
CA VAL A 58 -5.85 14.85 5.85
C VAL A 58 -5.87 14.36 4.39
N PRO A 59 -4.97 14.85 3.51
CA PRO A 59 -4.80 14.28 2.17
C PRO A 59 -4.55 12.77 2.25
N SER A 60 -5.45 11.98 1.67
CA SER A 60 -5.43 10.52 1.74
C SER A 60 -5.34 9.86 0.37
N SER A 61 -5.71 10.57 -0.70
CA SER A 61 -5.48 10.08 -2.07
C SER A 61 -5.40 11.20 -3.08
N HIS A 62 -4.73 10.93 -4.19
CA HIS A 62 -4.66 11.80 -5.35
C HIS A 62 -5.05 10.96 -6.56
N ILE A 63 -6.00 11.46 -7.32
CA ILE A 63 -6.71 10.70 -8.35
C ILE A 63 -6.57 11.45 -9.66
N VAL A 64 -5.99 10.78 -10.66
CA VAL A 64 -6.08 11.21 -12.05
C VAL A 64 -7.02 10.24 -12.76
N PRO A 65 -8.26 10.62 -13.10
CA PRO A 65 -9.32 9.68 -13.48
C PRO A 65 -9.05 8.84 -14.73
N ASP A 66 -8.30 9.39 -15.68
CA ASP A 66 -7.94 8.69 -16.93
C ASP A 66 -6.54 8.04 -16.88
N ARG A 67 -5.82 8.21 -15.76
CA ARG A 67 -4.43 7.75 -15.59
C ARG A 67 -4.28 6.88 -14.35
N PRO A 68 -4.76 5.62 -14.39
CA PRO A 68 -4.61 4.69 -13.26
C PRO A 68 -3.15 4.32 -12.98
N ASP A 69 -2.25 4.58 -13.94
CA ASP A 69 -0.80 4.42 -13.85
C ASP A 69 -0.11 5.55 -13.04
N GLN A 70 -0.81 6.64 -12.76
CA GLN A 70 -0.26 7.79 -12.04
C GLN A 70 -0.59 7.73 -10.54
N LEU A 71 0.47 7.61 -9.75
CA LEU A 71 0.44 7.69 -8.29
C LEU A 71 1.34 8.84 -7.84
N GLU A 72 0.73 9.85 -7.22
CA GLU A 72 1.46 11.04 -6.72
C GLU A 72 2.06 10.80 -5.34
N PHE A 73 1.33 10.10 -4.45
CA PHE A 73 1.85 9.76 -3.13
C PHE A 73 3.06 8.83 -3.26
N GLU A 74 4.19 9.25 -2.74
CA GLU A 74 5.47 8.60 -2.99
C GLU A 74 5.53 7.20 -2.38
N TYR A 75 4.89 7.00 -1.23
CA TYR A 75 4.78 5.67 -0.63
C TYR A 75 3.99 4.69 -1.51
N MET A 76 2.99 5.16 -2.28
CA MET A 76 2.26 4.30 -3.22
C MET A 76 3.19 3.86 -4.36
N ARG A 77 4.07 4.74 -4.82
CA ARG A 77 5.09 4.38 -5.83
C ARG A 77 6.10 3.37 -5.29
N TRP A 78 6.48 3.50 -4.02
CA TRP A 78 7.35 2.52 -3.36
C TRP A 78 6.65 1.17 -3.17
N PHE A 79 5.36 1.17 -2.85
CA PHE A 79 4.54 -0.05 -2.83
C PHE A 79 4.54 -0.74 -4.18
N THR A 80 4.28 -0.01 -5.27
CA THR A 80 4.25 -0.61 -6.61
C THR A 80 5.62 -1.15 -6.99
N ALA A 81 6.71 -0.43 -6.68
CA ALA A 81 8.06 -0.90 -6.98
C ALA A 81 8.38 -2.24 -6.29
N LEU A 82 7.99 -2.42 -5.02
CA LEU A 82 8.18 -3.67 -4.29
C LEU A 82 7.21 -4.77 -4.75
N ALA A 83 5.94 -4.44 -4.93
CA ALA A 83 4.92 -5.39 -5.33
C ALA A 83 5.20 -5.98 -6.71
N GLU A 84 5.51 -5.13 -7.70
CA GLU A 84 5.80 -5.59 -9.06
C GLU A 84 7.07 -6.43 -9.12
N GLU A 85 8.13 -5.98 -8.43
CA GLU A 85 9.39 -6.71 -8.36
C GLU A 85 9.20 -8.13 -7.77
N HIS A 86 8.42 -8.24 -6.68
CA HIS A 86 8.13 -9.54 -6.05
C HIS A 86 7.20 -10.41 -6.90
N ILE A 87 6.14 -9.82 -7.47
CA ILE A 87 5.21 -10.52 -8.34
C ILE A 87 5.95 -11.11 -9.55
N ASP A 88 6.76 -10.31 -10.24
CA ASP A 88 7.48 -10.73 -11.44
C ASP A 88 8.49 -11.86 -11.14
N ARG A 89 9.01 -11.95 -9.91
CA ARG A 89 9.99 -12.97 -9.52
C ARG A 89 9.37 -14.24 -8.96
N HIS A 90 8.32 -14.11 -8.16
CA HIS A 90 7.85 -15.19 -7.29
C HIS A 90 6.42 -15.65 -7.55
N LEU A 91 5.59 -14.84 -8.22
CA LEU A 91 4.15 -15.10 -8.32
C LEU A 91 3.68 -15.23 -9.77
N ASP A 92 2.49 -15.79 -9.96
CA ASP A 92 1.81 -15.82 -11.26
C ASP A 92 0.84 -14.62 -11.36
N PRO A 93 1.14 -13.60 -12.19
CA PRO A 93 0.30 -12.42 -12.33
C PRO A 93 -1.14 -12.72 -12.80
N THR A 94 -1.39 -13.87 -13.41
CA THR A 94 -2.72 -14.26 -13.92
C THR A 94 -3.64 -14.86 -12.85
N THR A 95 -3.10 -15.12 -11.65
CA THR A 95 -3.85 -15.79 -10.56
C THR A 95 -3.90 -15.00 -9.26
N LEU A 96 -3.38 -13.76 -9.26
CA LEU A 96 -3.23 -12.95 -8.06
C LEU A 96 -4.55 -12.73 -7.31
N ARG A 97 -4.52 -12.97 -5.99
CA ARG A 97 -5.56 -12.60 -5.03
C ARG A 97 -4.97 -11.59 -4.05
N ILE A 98 -5.38 -10.34 -4.20
CA ILE A 98 -4.83 -9.20 -3.46
C ILE A 98 -5.82 -8.76 -2.39
N LEU A 99 -5.35 -8.58 -1.15
CA LEU A 99 -6.11 -7.99 -0.07
C LEU A 99 -5.54 -6.62 0.26
N HIS A 100 -6.35 -5.57 0.20
CA HIS A 100 -6.02 -4.24 0.66
C HIS A 100 -6.74 -4.02 1.99
N LEU A 101 -5.98 -3.77 3.05
CA LEU A 101 -6.47 -3.39 4.37
C LEU A 101 -6.36 -1.88 4.46
N GLY A 102 -7.49 -1.19 4.43
CA GLY A 102 -7.55 0.23 4.09
C GLY A 102 -7.42 0.43 2.57
N GLY A 103 -8.14 1.42 2.05
CA GLY A 103 -8.08 1.71 0.62
C GLY A 103 -8.26 3.16 0.25
N GLY A 104 -8.83 4.01 1.12
CA GLY A 104 -9.13 5.40 0.80
C GLY A 104 -9.92 5.48 -0.51
N ALA A 105 -9.38 6.17 -1.52
CA ALA A 105 -9.97 6.25 -2.86
C ALA A 105 -9.81 4.99 -3.74
N CYS A 106 -9.35 3.87 -3.19
CA CYS A 106 -8.98 2.66 -3.93
C CYS A 106 -7.88 2.88 -4.99
N SER A 107 -7.05 3.92 -4.86
CA SER A 107 -6.01 4.27 -5.85
C SER A 107 -5.02 3.13 -6.11
N MET A 108 -4.56 2.46 -5.05
CA MET A 108 -3.69 1.29 -5.18
C MET A 108 -4.39 0.10 -5.87
N ALA A 109 -5.65 -0.17 -5.52
CA ALA A 109 -6.42 -1.23 -6.16
C ALA A 109 -6.71 -0.95 -7.65
N ARG A 110 -6.96 0.32 -7.98
CA ARG A 110 -7.13 0.81 -9.36
C ARG A 110 -5.84 0.67 -10.17
N TYR A 111 -4.70 1.04 -9.58
CA TYR A 111 -3.39 0.83 -10.20
C TYR A 111 -3.13 -0.66 -10.49
N LEU A 112 -3.31 -1.52 -9.49
CA LEU A 112 -3.06 -2.96 -9.64
C LEU A 112 -4.04 -3.62 -10.61
N ALA A 113 -5.28 -3.12 -10.72
CA ALA A 113 -6.22 -3.60 -11.73
C ALA A 113 -5.78 -3.23 -13.15
N TRP A 114 -5.21 -2.04 -13.34
CA TRP A 114 -4.64 -1.64 -14.62
C TRP A 114 -3.39 -2.45 -14.97
N ARG A 115 -2.48 -2.66 -14.00
CA ARG A 115 -1.21 -3.38 -14.19
C ARG A 115 -1.38 -4.90 -14.33
N TYR A 116 -2.34 -5.47 -13.61
CA TYR A 116 -2.66 -6.90 -13.57
C TYR A 116 -4.18 -7.12 -13.78
N PRO A 117 -4.67 -7.08 -15.03
CA PRO A 117 -6.10 -7.11 -15.33
C PRO A 117 -6.86 -8.35 -14.84
N ASP A 118 -6.15 -9.47 -14.66
CA ASP A 118 -6.72 -10.74 -14.19
C ASP A 118 -6.73 -10.86 -12.65
N ALA A 119 -6.08 -9.93 -11.93
CA ALA A 119 -5.98 -9.96 -10.48
C ALA A 119 -7.36 -9.79 -9.82
N ARG A 120 -7.63 -10.61 -8.80
CA ARG A 120 -8.82 -10.52 -7.97
C ARG A 120 -8.49 -9.80 -6.68
N GLN A 121 -9.20 -8.71 -6.43
CA GLN A 121 -8.86 -7.80 -5.35
C GLN A 121 -10.03 -7.66 -4.38
N VAL A 122 -9.70 -7.59 -3.09
CA VAL A 122 -10.63 -7.19 -2.03
C VAL A 122 -10.02 -6.02 -1.29
N VAL A 123 -10.71 -4.88 -1.32
CA VAL A 123 -10.42 -3.73 -0.45
C VAL A 123 -11.32 -3.83 0.77
N VAL A 124 -10.73 -3.79 1.96
CA VAL A 124 -11.42 -3.73 3.25
C VAL A 124 -11.31 -2.31 3.75
N GLU A 125 -12.43 -1.61 3.82
CA GLU A 125 -12.51 -0.22 4.25
C GLU A 125 -13.50 -0.14 5.41
N LEU A 126 -13.16 0.61 6.46
CA LEU A 126 -14.01 0.71 7.64
C LEU A 126 -15.26 1.55 7.34
N ASP A 127 -15.10 2.59 6.53
CA ASP A 127 -16.14 3.56 6.23
C ASP A 127 -17.02 3.14 5.04
N ALA A 128 -18.22 2.63 5.30
CA ALA A 128 -19.11 2.14 4.27
C ALA A 128 -19.61 3.28 3.35
N ALA A 129 -19.77 4.50 3.87
CA ALA A 129 -20.12 5.66 3.06
C ALA A 129 -19.01 6.03 2.06
N LEU A 130 -17.75 6.04 2.49
CA LEU A 130 -16.60 6.26 1.60
C LEU A 130 -16.54 5.20 0.49
N THR A 131 -16.79 3.92 0.81
CA THR A 131 -16.79 2.87 -0.24
C THR A 131 -17.83 3.09 -1.33
N ARG A 132 -19.00 3.66 -0.99
CA ARG A 132 -20.05 3.98 -1.95
C ARG A 132 -19.65 5.16 -2.82
N LEU A 133 -19.18 6.25 -2.19
CA LEU A 133 -18.72 7.45 -2.88
C LEU A 133 -17.61 7.11 -3.89
N VAL A 134 -16.59 6.34 -3.48
CA VAL A 134 -15.48 5.94 -4.36
C VAL A 134 -15.95 5.14 -5.57
N ARG A 135 -17.00 4.30 -5.43
CA ARG A 135 -17.59 3.58 -6.57
C ARG A 135 -18.43 4.46 -7.49
N GLU A 136 -19.01 5.54 -6.97
CA GLU A 136 -19.76 6.52 -7.77
C GLU A 136 -18.81 7.44 -8.52
N TRP A 137 -17.66 7.75 -7.92
CA TRP A 137 -16.67 8.68 -8.45
C TRP A 137 -15.73 8.07 -9.48
N LEU A 138 -15.32 6.82 -9.27
CA LEU A 138 -14.27 6.19 -10.07
C LEU A 138 -14.80 4.99 -10.84
N ASP A 139 -14.38 4.85 -12.09
CA ASP A 139 -14.63 3.65 -12.89
C ASP A 139 -13.75 2.50 -12.40
N LEU A 140 -14.20 1.86 -11.33
CA LEU A 140 -13.55 0.72 -10.71
C LEU A 140 -14.09 -0.59 -11.29
N PRO A 141 -13.22 -1.60 -11.55
CA PRO A 141 -13.69 -2.91 -11.94
C PRO A 141 -14.73 -3.47 -10.96
N ARG A 142 -15.68 -4.25 -11.49
CA ARG A 142 -16.68 -4.94 -10.67
C ARG A 142 -16.17 -6.30 -10.23
N ALA A 143 -16.90 -6.93 -9.31
CA ALA A 143 -16.64 -8.31 -8.93
C ALA A 143 -16.72 -9.25 -10.15
N PRO A 144 -15.87 -10.29 -10.23
CA PRO A 144 -14.93 -10.76 -9.21
C PRO A 144 -13.55 -10.06 -9.19
N LEU A 145 -13.28 -9.13 -10.11
CA LEU A 145 -11.97 -8.47 -10.23
C LEU A 145 -11.70 -7.51 -9.07
N LEU A 146 -12.70 -6.73 -8.64
CA LEU A 146 -12.57 -5.86 -7.47
C LEU A 146 -13.84 -5.84 -6.63
N ARG A 147 -13.70 -6.25 -5.37
CA ARG A 147 -14.70 -6.11 -4.31
C ARG A 147 -14.22 -5.07 -3.31
N ILE A 148 -15.14 -4.21 -2.88
CA ILE A 148 -14.89 -3.29 -1.77
C ILE A 148 -15.85 -3.72 -0.66
N ARG A 149 -15.31 -4.08 0.49
CA ARG A 149 -16.04 -4.61 1.64
C ARG A 149 -15.92 -3.62 2.78
N ALA A 150 -17.07 -3.14 3.27
CA ALA A 150 -17.12 -2.46 4.55
C ALA A 150 -16.76 -3.45 5.66
N GLY A 151 -15.79 -3.12 6.52
CA GLY A 151 -15.41 -3.95 7.65
C GLY A 151 -14.11 -3.56 8.31
N GLU A 152 -13.90 -4.06 9.52
CA GLU A 152 -12.66 -3.87 10.26
C GLU A 152 -11.55 -4.79 9.71
N ALA A 153 -10.36 -4.23 9.47
CA ALA A 153 -9.28 -4.89 8.76
C ALA A 153 -8.77 -6.16 9.46
N ARG A 154 -8.65 -6.14 10.79
CA ARG A 154 -8.23 -7.30 11.58
C ARG A 154 -9.29 -8.38 11.59
N GLU A 155 -10.55 -8.04 11.89
CA GLU A 155 -11.66 -9.00 11.89
C GLU A 155 -11.79 -9.70 10.53
N VAL A 156 -11.70 -8.94 9.43
CA VAL A 156 -11.74 -9.52 8.09
C VAL A 156 -10.55 -10.45 7.87
N THR A 157 -9.33 -10.04 8.22
CA THR A 157 -8.13 -10.87 8.05
C THR A 157 -8.22 -12.17 8.84
N GLU A 158 -8.69 -12.12 10.08
CA GLU A 158 -8.89 -13.30 10.93
C GLU A 158 -9.92 -14.28 10.34
N SER A 159 -10.97 -13.76 9.71
CA SER A 159 -12.01 -14.58 9.05
C SER A 159 -11.56 -15.30 7.78
N LEU A 160 -10.44 -14.89 7.15
CA LEU A 160 -9.98 -15.48 5.89
C LEU A 160 -9.37 -16.86 6.09
N HIS A 161 -9.40 -17.68 5.04
CA HIS A 161 -8.77 -18.99 5.02
C HIS A 161 -7.24 -18.90 4.93
N LYS A 162 -6.56 -19.95 5.39
CA LYS A 162 -5.12 -20.10 5.25
C LYS A 162 -4.70 -20.06 3.77
N SER A 163 -3.58 -19.40 3.47
CA SER A 163 -2.96 -19.35 2.13
C SER A 163 -3.94 -18.96 1.01
N SER A 164 -4.77 -17.96 1.30
CA SER A 164 -5.82 -17.48 0.41
C SER A 164 -5.48 -16.19 -0.33
N ARG A 165 -4.31 -15.59 -0.06
CA ARG A 165 -3.84 -14.35 -0.70
C ARG A 165 -2.37 -14.45 -1.09
N GLU A 166 -2.04 -13.95 -2.26
CA GLU A 166 -0.65 -13.81 -2.72
C GLU A 166 -0.06 -12.46 -2.25
N VAL A 167 -0.90 -11.43 -2.14
CA VAL A 167 -0.48 -10.08 -1.76
C VAL A 167 -1.43 -9.54 -0.70
N ILE A 168 -0.86 -9.00 0.39
CA ILE A 168 -1.60 -8.23 1.39
C ILE A 168 -0.94 -6.85 1.51
N LEU A 169 -1.73 -5.80 1.31
CA LEU A 169 -1.32 -4.41 1.51
C LEU A 169 -2.04 -3.88 2.75
N ARG A 170 -1.32 -3.19 3.65
CA ARG A 170 -1.92 -2.46 4.77
C ARG A 170 -1.62 -0.97 4.66
N ASP A 171 -2.69 -0.22 4.45
CA ASP A 171 -2.70 1.23 4.32
C ASP A 171 -3.86 1.81 5.16
N VAL A 172 -3.85 1.48 6.46
CA VAL A 172 -4.88 1.89 7.43
C VAL A 172 -4.32 2.99 8.32
N PHE A 173 -5.03 4.10 8.36
CA PHE A 173 -4.77 5.20 9.29
C PHE A 173 -6.05 5.62 10.00
N ALA A 174 -5.91 5.94 11.27
CA ALA A 174 -6.85 6.76 11.99
C ALA A 174 -6.09 8.05 12.35
N GLY A 175 -6.52 9.19 11.83
CA GLY A 175 -5.68 10.40 11.83
C GLY A 175 -4.31 10.12 11.17
N GLU A 176 -3.23 10.29 11.95
CA GLU A 176 -1.85 10.11 11.46
C GLU A 176 -1.24 8.74 11.80
N GLN A 177 -1.94 7.88 12.54
CA GLN A 177 -1.37 6.61 13.04
C GLN A 177 -2.23 5.40 12.69
N THR A 178 -1.58 4.28 12.43
CA THR A 178 -2.25 2.99 12.31
C THR A 178 -2.86 2.59 13.67
N PRO A 179 -4.08 2.03 13.71
CA PRO A 179 -4.68 1.48 14.93
C PRO A 179 -3.79 0.42 15.61
N GLY A 180 -3.72 0.44 16.95
CA GLY A 180 -2.81 -0.40 17.73
C GLY A 180 -2.94 -1.89 17.44
N HIS A 181 -4.18 -2.39 17.31
CA HIS A 181 -4.46 -3.81 17.08
C HIS A 181 -4.00 -4.34 15.71
N LEU A 182 -3.64 -3.46 14.76
CA LEU A 182 -3.07 -3.80 13.45
C LEU A 182 -1.54 -3.74 13.42
N ARG A 183 -0.89 -3.51 14.57
CA ARG A 183 0.56 -3.27 14.72
C ARG A 183 1.23 -4.30 15.62
N THR A 184 0.51 -5.37 15.96
CA THR A 184 0.96 -6.39 16.91
C THR A 184 1.53 -7.60 16.19
N VAL A 185 2.40 -8.34 16.89
CA VAL A 185 2.92 -9.61 16.37
C VAL A 185 1.82 -10.64 16.16
N GLU A 186 0.76 -10.64 16.97
CA GLU A 186 -0.40 -11.49 16.77
C GLU A 186 -1.12 -11.18 15.45
N PHE A 187 -1.30 -9.91 15.12
CA PHE A 187 -1.87 -9.53 13.82
C PHE A 187 -0.96 -9.95 12.65
N VAL A 188 0.37 -9.78 12.78
CA VAL A 188 1.32 -10.25 11.76
C VAL A 188 1.22 -11.76 11.54
N ARG A 189 1.02 -12.57 12.60
CA ARG A 189 0.79 -14.02 12.47
C ARG A 189 -0.52 -14.35 11.75
N HIS A 190 -1.57 -13.54 11.93
CA HIS A 190 -2.80 -13.71 11.15
C HIS A 190 -2.59 -13.40 9.66
N VAL A 191 -1.78 -12.38 9.34
CA VAL A 191 -1.39 -12.05 7.97
C VAL A 191 -0.59 -13.19 7.34
N ASP A 192 0.46 -13.69 8.02
CA ASP A 192 1.25 -14.85 7.58
C ASP A 192 0.34 -16.06 7.26
N ARG A 193 -0.54 -16.45 8.19
CA ARG A 193 -1.49 -17.54 7.96
C ARG A 193 -2.30 -17.35 6.67
N VAL A 194 -2.74 -16.13 6.37
CA VAL A 194 -3.56 -15.83 5.18
C VAL A 194 -2.73 -15.82 3.89
N LEU A 195 -1.44 -15.48 3.98
CA LEU A 195 -0.53 -15.47 2.83
C LEU A 195 -0.22 -16.88 2.32
N THR A 196 -0.03 -16.98 1.01
CA THR A 196 0.63 -18.13 0.40
C THR A 196 2.11 -18.16 0.79
N PRO A 197 2.80 -19.32 0.71
CA PRO A 197 4.23 -19.40 1.05
C PRO A 197 5.11 -18.37 0.34
N ASP A 198 4.86 -18.11 -0.95
CA ASP A 198 5.61 -17.10 -1.73
C ASP A 198 4.99 -15.69 -1.68
N GLY A 199 3.98 -15.49 -0.84
CA GLY A 199 3.22 -14.26 -0.76
C GLY A 199 3.99 -13.12 -0.12
N ILE A 200 3.51 -11.89 -0.33
CA ILE A 200 4.16 -10.67 0.15
C ILE A 200 3.19 -9.83 1.00
N TYR A 201 3.70 -9.37 2.13
CA TYR A 201 3.04 -8.38 2.97
C TYR A 201 3.72 -7.03 2.84
N LEU A 202 2.93 -5.99 2.60
CA LEU A 202 3.39 -4.62 2.38
C LEU A 202 2.60 -3.68 3.29
N MET A 203 3.30 -2.80 4.01
CA MET A 203 2.71 -1.94 5.04
C MET A 203 3.15 -0.49 4.85
N ASN A 204 2.21 0.44 4.90
CA ASN A 204 2.50 1.85 5.07
C ASN A 204 2.55 2.16 6.57
N VAL A 205 3.62 2.81 7.01
CA VAL A 205 3.81 3.24 8.40
C VAL A 205 4.12 4.74 8.41
N GLY A 206 3.19 5.54 8.91
CA GLY A 206 3.44 6.93 9.26
C GLY A 206 4.21 7.01 10.58
N ASP A 207 5.34 7.70 10.61
CA ASP A 207 6.15 7.81 11.82
C ASP A 207 6.92 9.14 11.88
N THR A 208 7.45 9.45 13.07
CA THR A 208 8.15 10.70 13.37
C THR A 208 9.59 10.42 13.81
N ARG A 209 10.15 11.30 14.66
CA ARG A 209 11.49 11.16 15.23
C ARG A 209 11.64 9.81 15.93
N ASN A 210 12.84 9.24 15.84
CA ASN A 210 13.25 7.97 16.44
C ASN A 210 12.61 6.69 15.85
N LEU A 211 11.66 6.79 14.92
CA LEU A 211 11.09 5.64 14.22
C LEU A 211 10.46 4.59 15.16
N LYS A 212 9.79 5.03 16.24
CA LYS A 212 9.31 4.12 17.29
C LYS A 212 8.30 3.11 16.74
N GLY A 213 7.35 3.56 15.92
CA GLY A 213 6.35 2.71 15.31
C GLY A 213 6.97 1.74 14.30
N THR A 214 7.79 2.28 13.42
CA THR A 214 8.55 1.53 12.42
C THR A 214 9.38 0.43 13.06
N ARG A 215 10.11 0.72 14.15
CA ARG A 215 10.93 -0.25 14.89
C ARG A 215 10.08 -1.36 15.51
N ALA A 216 8.96 -1.02 16.14
CA ALA A 216 8.09 -2.00 16.77
C ALA A 216 7.44 -2.94 15.74
N GLU A 217 7.02 -2.40 14.61
CA GLU A 217 6.40 -3.18 13.53
C GLU A 217 7.45 -4.03 12.77
N LEU A 218 8.65 -3.50 12.52
CA LEU A 218 9.77 -4.31 12.00
C LEU A 218 10.15 -5.45 12.96
N ALA A 219 10.16 -5.21 14.27
CA ALA A 219 10.41 -6.25 15.25
C ALA A 219 9.33 -7.35 15.18
N ALA A 220 8.07 -6.99 14.94
CA ALA A 220 6.98 -7.96 14.79
C ALA A 220 7.11 -8.77 13.50
N LEU A 221 7.48 -8.12 12.39
CA LEU A 221 7.75 -8.79 11.12
C LEU A 221 8.91 -9.79 11.24
N LEU A 222 10.01 -9.40 11.89
CA LEU A 222 11.21 -10.23 12.05
C LEU A 222 11.01 -11.44 12.99
N GLU A 223 9.95 -11.45 13.80
CA GLU A 223 9.54 -12.64 14.57
C GLU A 223 8.79 -13.67 13.73
N VAL A 224 8.26 -13.28 12.56
CA VAL A 224 7.36 -14.12 11.75
C VAL A 224 7.96 -14.47 10.38
N PHE A 225 8.66 -13.54 9.73
CA PHE A 225 9.18 -13.70 8.37
C PHE A 225 10.72 -13.74 8.34
N GLU A 226 11.28 -14.54 7.43
CA GLU A 226 12.72 -14.63 7.21
C GLU A 226 13.27 -13.40 6.49
N HIS A 227 12.50 -12.85 5.55
CA HIS A 227 12.88 -11.71 4.74
C HIS A 227 11.99 -10.51 5.04
N VAL A 228 12.62 -9.45 5.53
CA VAL A 228 11.98 -8.17 5.86
C VAL A 228 12.78 -7.04 5.24
N GLY A 229 12.11 -6.00 4.76
CA GLY A 229 12.74 -4.82 4.20
C GLY A 229 11.99 -3.54 4.52
N ALA A 230 12.64 -2.41 4.29
CA ALA A 230 12.06 -1.08 4.48
C ALA A 230 12.44 -0.15 3.34
N VAL A 231 11.51 0.72 2.93
CA VAL A 231 11.73 1.77 1.94
C VAL A 231 11.25 3.10 2.51
N ALA A 232 12.14 4.08 2.50
CA ALA A 232 11.82 5.48 2.76
C ALA A 232 12.93 6.40 2.21
N ASP A 233 12.70 7.71 2.22
CA ASP A 233 13.76 8.67 1.93
C ASP A 233 14.80 8.76 3.05
N ALA A 234 15.96 9.34 2.71
CA ALA A 234 17.09 9.42 3.62
C ALA A 234 16.84 10.26 4.89
N ALA A 235 15.99 11.28 4.85
CA ALA A 235 15.71 12.09 6.04
C ALA A 235 14.78 11.37 7.00
N MET A 236 13.80 10.62 6.46
CA MET A 236 12.92 9.77 7.27
C MET A 236 13.70 8.63 7.93
N LEU A 237 14.53 7.90 7.20
CA LEU A 237 15.36 6.82 7.77
C LEU A 237 16.35 7.30 8.85
N LYS A 238 16.70 8.58 8.85
CA LYS A 238 17.54 9.22 9.89
C LYS A 238 16.73 9.80 11.05
N GLY A 239 15.40 9.63 11.06
CA GLY A 239 14.50 10.15 12.10
C GLY A 239 14.45 11.67 12.16
N ARG A 240 14.70 12.37 11.04
CA ARG A 240 14.84 13.84 11.00
C ARG A 240 13.56 14.58 10.63
N ARG A 241 12.54 13.86 10.15
CA ARG A 241 11.24 14.41 9.75
C ARG A 241 10.11 13.41 10.05
N TYR A 242 8.88 13.88 9.97
CA TYR A 242 7.71 13.01 9.80
C TYR A 242 7.64 12.53 8.36
N GLY A 243 7.16 11.31 8.14
CA GLY A 243 6.95 10.75 6.80
C GLY A 243 6.49 9.30 6.83
N ASN A 244 6.40 8.71 5.65
CA ASN A 244 6.06 7.31 5.46
C ASN A 244 7.30 6.44 5.39
N VAL A 245 7.19 5.24 5.96
CA VAL A 245 8.09 4.12 5.71
C VAL A 245 7.23 2.98 5.17
N VAL A 246 7.58 2.47 4.00
CA VAL A 246 6.98 1.25 3.45
C VAL A 246 7.77 0.06 3.98
N LEU A 247 7.13 -0.82 4.72
CA LEU A 247 7.70 -2.08 5.17
C LEU A 247 7.25 -3.21 4.24
N VAL A 248 8.11 -4.20 4.08
CA VAL A 248 7.83 -5.40 3.30
C VAL A 248 8.29 -6.63 4.06
N ALA A 249 7.52 -7.72 3.97
CA ALA A 249 7.90 -9.00 4.51
C ALA A 249 7.39 -10.17 3.65
N SER A 250 8.18 -11.23 3.58
CA SER A 250 7.84 -12.47 2.88
C SER A 250 8.69 -13.64 3.41
N HIS A 251 8.20 -14.86 3.21
CA HIS A 251 9.03 -16.06 3.34
C HIS A 251 9.88 -16.32 2.08
N ALA A 252 9.52 -15.72 0.95
CA ALA A 252 10.34 -15.73 -0.26
C ALA A 252 11.42 -14.62 -0.20
N PRO A 253 12.58 -14.81 -0.85
CA PRO A 253 13.67 -13.84 -0.80
C PRO A 253 13.32 -12.46 -1.38
N LEU A 254 13.53 -11.41 -0.61
CA LEU A 254 13.47 -10.03 -1.08
C LEU A 254 14.78 -9.63 -1.81
N PRO A 255 14.80 -8.55 -2.62
CA PRO A 255 16.02 -8.08 -3.28
C PRO A 255 17.17 -7.88 -2.30
N GLU A 256 18.32 -8.46 -2.62
CA GLU A 256 19.55 -8.28 -1.84
C GLU A 256 20.38 -7.11 -2.39
N PRO A 257 21.06 -6.33 -1.52
CA PRO A 257 22.03 -5.33 -1.97
C PRO A 257 23.12 -5.95 -2.86
N GLY A 258 23.42 -5.30 -3.98
CA GLY A 258 24.42 -5.77 -4.94
C GLY A 258 23.92 -6.84 -5.93
N SER A 259 22.72 -7.39 -5.74
CA SER A 259 22.07 -8.22 -6.76
C SER A 259 21.54 -7.37 -7.92
N ALA A 260 21.31 -7.99 -9.08
CA ALA A 260 20.68 -7.32 -10.23
C ALA A 260 19.28 -6.79 -9.88
N ALA A 261 18.52 -7.57 -9.10
CA ALA A 261 17.22 -7.18 -8.56
C ALA A 261 17.31 -5.94 -7.66
N GLY A 262 18.24 -5.95 -6.70
CA GLY A 262 18.45 -4.82 -5.79
C GLY A 262 18.89 -3.55 -6.52
N ALA A 263 19.72 -3.67 -7.56
CA ALA A 263 20.12 -2.54 -8.39
C ALA A 263 18.95 -1.97 -9.21
N ALA A 264 18.08 -2.83 -9.76
CA ALA A 264 16.89 -2.41 -10.48
C ALA A 264 15.90 -1.68 -9.56
N LEU A 265 15.62 -2.26 -8.38
CA LEU A 265 14.75 -1.63 -7.38
C LEU A 265 15.32 -0.29 -6.90
N ALA A 266 16.63 -0.22 -6.61
CA ALA A 266 17.26 1.03 -6.20
C ALA A 266 17.15 2.11 -7.29
N LYS A 267 17.32 1.76 -8.57
CA LYS A 267 17.16 2.70 -9.67
C LYS A 267 15.72 3.24 -9.75
N GLU A 268 14.73 2.37 -9.60
CA GLU A 268 13.31 2.76 -9.61
C GLU A 268 12.99 3.72 -8.45
N LEU A 269 13.42 3.38 -7.24
CA LEU A 269 13.19 4.19 -6.03
C LEU A 269 13.89 5.57 -6.07
N LEU A 270 14.98 5.70 -6.82
CA LEU A 270 15.67 6.98 -7.04
C LEU A 270 15.00 7.86 -8.12
N GLY A 271 14.15 7.28 -8.98
CA GLY A 271 13.50 7.99 -10.08
C GLY A 271 12.25 8.78 -9.71
N GLY A 272 11.71 8.58 -8.49
CA GLY A 272 10.54 9.30 -8.00
C GLY A 272 10.83 10.75 -7.56
N PRO A 273 9.77 11.56 -7.33
CA PRO A 273 9.92 12.95 -6.88
C PRO A 273 10.59 13.07 -5.51
N LEU A 274 10.43 12.05 -4.66
CA LEU A 274 11.16 11.87 -3.42
C LEU A 274 12.05 10.62 -3.53
N PRO A 275 13.36 10.77 -3.83
CA PRO A 275 14.28 9.64 -3.93
C PRO A 275 14.34 8.83 -2.64
N ALA A 276 14.07 7.53 -2.75
CA ALA A 276 14.01 6.61 -1.62
C ALA A 276 15.12 5.57 -1.63
N GLN A 277 15.33 4.92 -0.49
CA GLN A 277 16.31 3.86 -0.29
C GLN A 277 15.61 2.61 0.20
N TYR A 278 15.90 1.49 -0.45
CA TYR A 278 15.60 0.18 0.09
C TYR A 278 16.65 -0.23 1.14
N LYS A 279 16.18 -0.81 2.23
CA LYS A 279 16.96 -1.41 3.31
C LYS A 279 16.54 -2.86 3.44
N ASP A 280 17.54 -3.73 3.51
CA ASP A 280 17.37 -5.17 3.55
C ASP A 280 17.13 -5.68 4.97
N THR A 281 17.04 -7.01 5.09
CA THR A 281 16.74 -7.69 6.35
C THR A 281 17.82 -7.47 7.39
N GLU A 282 19.10 -7.46 7.00
CA GLU A 282 20.20 -7.23 7.93
C GLU A 282 20.13 -5.82 8.53
N TRP A 283 19.88 -4.80 7.70
CA TRP A 283 19.65 -3.45 8.21
C TRP A 283 18.44 -3.39 9.15
N CYS A 284 17.34 -4.09 8.83
CA CYS A 284 16.16 -4.13 9.69
C CYS A 284 16.47 -4.75 11.05
N ARG A 285 17.22 -5.86 11.10
CA ARG A 285 17.66 -6.51 12.35
C ARG A 285 18.52 -5.58 13.20
N GLN A 286 19.46 -4.88 12.59
CA GLN A 286 20.31 -3.89 13.28
C GLN A 286 19.49 -2.73 13.82
N LEU A 287 18.51 -2.24 13.04
CA LEU A 287 17.64 -1.16 13.49
C LEU A 287 16.87 -1.60 14.75
N VAL A 288 16.30 -2.80 14.79
CA VAL A 288 15.43 -3.22 15.89
C VAL A 288 16.12 -3.97 17.03
N ALA A 289 17.45 -4.03 17.08
CA ALA A 289 18.21 -4.86 18.01
C ALA A 289 17.79 -4.74 19.50
N GLU A 290 17.37 -3.54 19.93
CA GLU A 290 16.91 -3.27 21.30
C GLU A 290 15.38 -3.06 21.42
N THR A 291 14.64 -3.33 20.35
CA THR A 291 13.18 -3.13 20.29
C THR A 291 12.46 -4.46 20.38
N ARG A 292 11.44 -4.53 21.26
CA ARG A 292 10.49 -5.64 21.29
C ARG A 292 9.26 -5.28 20.46
N PRO A 293 8.64 -6.25 19.76
CA PRO A 293 7.39 -5.98 19.08
C PRO A 293 6.29 -5.63 20.07
N TRP A 294 5.28 -4.92 19.59
CA TRP A 294 4.04 -4.78 20.33
C TRP A 294 3.24 -6.07 20.27
N ASN A 295 2.50 -6.32 21.35
CA ASN A 295 1.51 -7.38 21.44
C ASN A 295 0.11 -6.81 21.71
N ASP A 296 -0.90 -7.66 21.56
CA ASP A 296 -2.30 -7.26 21.76
C ASP A 296 -2.57 -6.62 23.13
N LYS A 297 -1.93 -7.10 24.21
CA LYS A 297 -2.12 -6.50 25.56
C LYS A 297 -1.63 -5.05 25.63
N GLN A 298 -0.61 -4.71 24.84
CA GLN A 298 -0.10 -3.34 24.75
C GLN A 298 -0.95 -2.49 23.81
N ALA A 299 -1.49 -3.08 22.74
CA ALA A 299 -2.39 -2.39 21.81
C ALA A 299 -3.66 -1.89 22.51
N ASP A 300 -4.22 -2.68 23.43
CA ASP A 300 -5.38 -2.30 24.25
C ASP A 300 -5.12 -1.07 25.15
N GLN A 301 -3.85 -0.76 25.41
CA GLN A 301 -3.41 0.36 26.24
C GLN A 301 -2.99 1.58 25.41
N MET A 302 -2.88 1.44 24.08
CA MET A 302 -2.64 2.57 23.20
C MET A 302 -3.90 3.43 23.17
N PRO A 303 -3.77 4.78 23.16
CA PRO A 303 -4.94 5.63 23.05
C PRO A 303 -5.75 5.22 21.82
N ALA A 304 -7.05 4.95 22.03
CA ALA A 304 -7.97 4.75 20.93
C ALA A 304 -7.83 5.96 20.00
N VAL A 305 -7.58 5.68 18.72
CA VAL A 305 -7.42 6.77 17.77
C VAL A 305 -8.78 7.46 17.64
N GLY A 306 -8.81 8.74 17.99
CA GLY A 306 -9.93 9.38 18.67
C GLY A 306 -11.30 9.24 18.02
N THR A 307 -12.31 8.95 18.84
CA THR A 307 -13.59 9.67 18.77
C THR A 307 -13.29 11.15 18.84
N ILE A 308 -13.56 11.87 17.75
CA ILE A 308 -13.50 13.34 17.73
C ILE A 308 -14.64 13.84 18.62
N THR A 309 -14.34 14.20 19.87
CA THR A 309 -15.19 15.12 20.62
C THR A 309 -15.01 16.49 20.00
N GLY A 310 -16.07 17.00 19.38
CA GLY A 310 -16.11 18.33 18.79
C GLY A 310 -15.75 19.41 19.81
N ALA A 311 -15.01 20.41 19.32
CA ALA A 311 -14.93 21.75 19.90
C ALA A 311 -15.69 22.70 18.98
#